data_AF-A0A1G5URF9-F1
#
_entry.id   AF-A0A1G5URF9-F1
#
_cell.length_a   1.000
_cell.length_b   1.000
_cell.length_c   1.000
_cell.angle_alpha   90.00
_cell.angle_beta   90.00
_cell.angle_gamma   90.00
#
_symmetry.space_group_name_H-M   'P 1'
#
loop_
_entity.id
_entity.type
_entity.pdbx_description
1 polymer ?
#
loop_
_entity_poly.entity_id
_entity_poly.type
_entity_poly.pdbx_seq_one_letter_code
_entity_poly.pdbx_strand_id
1 'polypeptide(L)'
;MQDSSAAPAPQPAPDATFNVPLTIEIEDSVVPLDRLQALREGAVLPIGSDGGSIAVRILASGRPLARGTLVAIGDGYGVLIAGDA
;
A
#
# COMPACT_ATOMS: atom_id res chain seq x y z
N MET A 1 -51.41 -12.20 10.35
CA MET A 1 -50.28 -11.36 10.79
C MET A 1 -49.29 -11.37 9.64
N GLN A 2 -49.09 -10.21 9.02
CA GLN A 2 -48.32 -10.07 7.77
C GLN A 2 -47.04 -9.33 8.14
N ASP A 3 -45.93 -10.05 8.27
CA ASP A 3 -44.61 -9.50 8.54
C ASP A 3 -44.11 -8.82 7.25
N SER A 4 -44.12 -7.49 7.22
CA SER A 4 -43.46 -6.71 6.16
C SER A 4 -41.99 -6.55 6.52
N SER A 5 -41.12 -7.40 5.96
CA SER A 5 -39.68 -7.14 5.94
C SER A 5 -39.37 -6.12 4.85
N ALA A 6 -39.52 -4.84 5.17
CA ALA A 6 -39.03 -3.77 4.31
C ALA A 6 -37.50 -3.87 4.20
N ALA A 7 -37.00 -4.04 2.98
CA ALA A 7 -35.57 -3.98 2.70
C ALA A 7 -35.02 -2.62 3.16
N PRO A 8 -33.82 -2.57 3.75
CA PRO A 8 -33.22 -1.31 4.19
C PRO A 8 -33.13 -0.34 3.01
N ALA A 9 -33.60 0.88 3.20
CA ALA A 9 -33.52 1.93 2.19
C ALA A 9 -32.05 2.19 1.84
N PRO A 10 -31.71 2.44 0.56
CA PRO A 10 -30.34 2.74 0.17
C PRO A 10 -29.84 3.97 0.94
N GLN A 11 -28.79 3.79 1.73
CA GLN A 11 -28.14 4.92 2.39
C GLN A 11 -27.36 5.74 1.35
N PRO A 12 -27.41 7.08 1.42
CA PRO A 12 -26.60 7.93 0.56
C PRO A 12 -25.13 7.54 0.69
N ALA A 13 -24.46 7.35 -0.44
CA ALA A 13 -23.01 7.17 -0.43
C ALA A 13 -22.37 8.40 0.24
N PRO A 14 -21.35 8.21 1.09
CA PRO A 14 -20.64 9.33 1.69
C PRO A 14 -20.05 10.23 0.59
N ASP A 15 -20.05 11.54 0.84
CA ASP A 15 -19.40 12.51 -0.04
C ASP A 15 -17.91 12.16 -0.15
N ALA A 16 -17.49 11.73 -1.36
CA ALA A 16 -16.16 11.21 -1.64
C ALA A 16 -15.18 12.30 -2.13
N THR A 17 -15.52 13.58 -1.96
CA THR A 17 -14.72 14.72 -2.46
C THR A 17 -13.59 15.17 -1.51
N PHE A 18 -13.18 14.32 -0.58
CA PHE A 18 -12.14 14.63 0.40
C PHE A 18 -10.79 13.99 0.07
N ASN A 19 -9.71 14.59 0.57
CA ASN A 19 -8.35 14.07 0.41
C ASN A 19 -8.05 13.00 1.46
N VAL A 20 -7.44 11.89 1.02
CA VAL A 20 -6.94 10.83 1.90
C VAL A 20 -5.41 10.82 1.85
N PRO A 21 -4.70 10.94 2.99
CA PRO A 21 -3.26 10.76 3.01
C PRO A 21 -2.93 9.30 2.73
N LEU A 22 -2.14 9.08 1.68
CA LEU A 22 -1.62 7.77 1.30
C LEU A 22 -0.15 7.67 1.66
N THR A 23 0.26 6.49 2.12
CA THR A 23 1.67 6.13 2.32
C THR A 23 1.96 4.91 1.46
N ILE A 24 3.07 4.95 0.72
CA ILE A 24 3.56 3.81 -0.07
C ILE A 24 4.80 3.30 0.64
N GLU A 25 4.75 2.06 1.12
CA GLU A 25 5.86 1.40 1.80
C GLU A 25 6.41 0.28 0.94
N ILE A 26 7.73 0.21 0.82
CA ILE A 26 8.42 -0.94 0.26
C ILE A 26 8.31 -2.09 1.27
N GLU A 27 7.86 -3.26 0.81
CA GLU A 27 7.67 -4.40 1.70
C GLU A 27 9.02 -4.97 2.17
N ASP A 28 9.06 -5.25 3.48
CA ASP A 28 10.06 -5.96 4.28
C ASP A 28 11.49 -6.08 3.69
N SER A 29 12.42 -5.33 4.28
CA SER A 29 13.86 -5.64 4.22
C SER A 29 14.30 -6.12 5.61
N VAL A 30 14.61 -7.40 5.73
CA VAL A 30 15.22 -7.96 6.94
C VAL A 30 16.72 -7.81 6.82
N VAL A 31 17.32 -7.05 7.74
CA VAL A 31 18.77 -6.90 7.81
C VAL A 31 19.33 -7.30 9.17
N PRO A 32 20.53 -7.91 9.20
CA PRO A 32 21.25 -8.16 10.46
C PRO A 32 21.46 -6.89 11.29
N LEU A 33 21.44 -7.02 12.62
CA LEU A 33 21.53 -5.89 13.55
C LEU A 33 22.85 -5.12 13.44
N ASP A 34 23.96 -5.81 13.25
CA ASP A 34 25.28 -5.20 13.02
C ASP A 34 25.27 -4.32 11.75
N ARG A 35 24.60 -4.77 10.70
CA ARG A 35 24.45 -4.03 9.44
C ARG A 35 23.55 -2.82 9.60
N LEU A 36 22.51 -2.91 10.44
CA LEU A 36 21.66 -1.78 10.83
C LEU A 36 22.45 -0.74 11.65
N GLN A 37 23.28 -1.19 12.60
CA GLN A 37 24.14 -0.32 13.42
C GLN A 37 25.23 0.37 12.60
N ALA A 38 25.68 -0.24 11.51
CA ALA A 38 26.68 0.33 10.61
C ALA A 38 26.11 1.36 9.61
N LEU A 39 24.79 1.61 9.62
CA LEU A 39 24.17 2.63 8.77
C LEU A 39 24.70 4.02 9.13
N ARG A 40 25.15 4.71 8.10
CA ARG A 40 25.69 6.07 8.14
C ARG A 40 25.44 6.73 6.79
N GLU A 41 25.71 8.02 6.69
CA GLU A 41 25.63 8.73 5.41
C GLU A 41 26.43 8.00 4.32
N GLY A 42 25.81 7.81 3.15
CA GLY A 42 26.38 7.06 2.03
C GLY A 42 26.26 5.52 2.12
N ALA A 43 25.72 4.96 3.20
CA ALA A 43 25.45 3.53 3.28
C ALA A 43 24.29 3.13 2.36
N VAL A 44 24.40 1.95 1.73
CA VAL A 44 23.35 1.39 0.87
C VAL A 44 22.69 0.21 1.57
N LEU A 45 21.37 0.32 1.76
CA LEU A 45 20.53 -0.77 2.24
C LEU A 45 19.90 -1.48 1.03
N PRO A 46 20.17 -2.78 0.83
CA PRO A 46 19.51 -3.53 -0.22
C PRO A 46 18.04 -3.68 0.13
N ILE A 47 17.22 -3.44 -0.87
CA ILE A 47 15.79 -3.69 -0.84
C ILE A 47 15.57 -5.06 -1.48
N GLY A 48 14.72 -5.88 -0.86
CA GLY A 48 14.31 -7.15 -1.46
C GLY A 48 13.57 -6.90 -2.76
N SER A 49 13.94 -7.62 -3.81
CA SER A 49 13.18 -7.64 -5.07
C SER A 49 12.80 -9.08 -5.39
N ASP A 50 11.53 -9.34 -5.63
CA ASP A 50 11.07 -10.62 -6.15
C ASP A 50 11.10 -10.58 -7.68
N GLY A 51 11.93 -11.42 -8.29
CA GLY A 51 12.07 -11.47 -9.76
C GLY A 51 12.50 -10.15 -10.42
N GLY A 52 13.18 -9.25 -9.70
CA GLY A 52 13.56 -7.92 -10.19
C GLY A 52 12.48 -6.84 -10.01
N SER A 53 11.38 -7.17 -9.33
CA SER A 53 10.30 -6.25 -9.00
C SER A 53 10.30 -5.89 -7.52
N ILE A 54 9.99 -4.64 -7.19
CA ILE A 54 9.95 -4.17 -5.79
C ILE A 54 8.50 -4.21 -5.32
N ALA A 55 8.21 -5.11 -4.38
CA ALA A 55 6.90 -5.20 -3.74
C ALA A 55 6.66 -4.00 -2.81
N VAL A 56 5.44 -3.48 -2.84
CA VAL A 56 5.00 -2.36 -1.99
C VAL A 56 3.62 -2.62 -1.40
N ARG A 57 3.35 -2.01 -0.25
CA ARG A 57 2.00 -1.86 0.30
C ARG A 57 1.58 -0.40 0.35
N ILE A 58 0.29 -0.16 0.17
CA ILE A 58 -0.33 1.15 0.25
C ILE A 58 -1.13 1.21 1.55
N LEU A 59 -0.90 2.25 2.34
CA LEU A 59 -1.63 2.54 3.55
C LEU A 59 -2.48 3.79 3.35
N ALA A 60 -3.73 3.75 3.77
CA ALA A 60 -4.60 4.91 3.90
C ALA A 60 -4.70 5.29 5.39
N SER A 61 -4.20 6.48 5.75
CA SER A 61 -4.16 6.92 7.15
C SER A 61 -3.52 5.88 8.10
N GLY A 62 -2.43 5.24 7.66
CA GLY A 62 -1.71 4.22 8.42
C GLY A 62 -2.36 2.82 8.43
N ARG A 63 -3.47 2.61 7.72
CA ARG A 63 -4.13 1.30 7.60
C ARG A 63 -3.85 0.67 6.24
N PRO A 64 -3.42 -0.61 6.16
CA PRO A 64 -3.22 -1.28 4.88
C PRO A 64 -4.48 -1.23 4.03
N LEU A 65 -4.33 -0.77 2.79
CA LEU A 65 -5.39 -0.63 1.79
C LEU A 65 -5.20 -1.61 0.64
N ALA A 66 -3.97 -1.71 0.12
CA ALA A 66 -3.67 -2.51 -1.07
C ALA A 66 -2.19 -2.93 -1.10
N ARG A 67 -1.88 -3.90 -1.97
CA ARG A 67 -0.52 -4.32 -2.32
C ARG A 67 -0.26 -4.07 -3.81
N GLY A 68 1.00 -4.01 -4.19
CA GLY A 68 1.38 -3.87 -5.58
C GLY A 68 2.88 -3.93 -5.80
N THR A 69 3.28 -3.50 -6.98
CA THR A 69 4.67 -3.49 -7.42
C THR A 69 5.07 -2.09 -7.88
N LEU A 70 6.23 -1.62 -7.45
CA LEU A 70 6.79 -0.35 -7.91
C LEU A 70 7.18 -0.47 -9.39
N VAL A 71 6.75 0.49 -10.20
CA VAL A 71 7.03 0.56 -11.64
C VAL A 71 7.53 1.95 -12.02
N ALA A 72 8.36 2.04 -13.05
CA ALA A 72 8.74 3.33 -13.64
C ALA A 72 7.61 3.85 -14.55
N ILE A 73 7.31 5.15 -14.47
CA ILE A 73 6.33 5.83 -15.32
C ILE A 73 6.92 7.17 -15.76
N GLY A 74 7.30 7.28 -17.04
CA GLY A 74 8.02 8.45 -17.55
C GLY A 74 9.29 8.69 -16.74
N ASP A 75 9.41 9.89 -16.16
CA ASP A 75 10.55 10.29 -15.33
C ASP A 75 10.34 10.00 -13.83
N GLY A 76 9.27 9.29 -13.45
CA GLY A 76 8.91 9.02 -12.07
C GLY A 76 8.59 7.55 -11.79
N TYR A 77 7.92 7.32 -10.66
CA TYR A 77 7.51 5.99 -10.20
C TYR A 77 6.00 5.94 -9.94
N GLY A 78 5.41 4.78 -10.13
CA GLY A 78 4.05 4.46 -9.75
C GLY A 78 3.94 3.08 -9.11
N VAL A 79 2.73 2.72 -8.70
CA VAL A 79 2.43 1.39 -8.16
C VAL A 79 1.44 0.69 -9.08
N LEU A 80 1.82 -0.47 -9.60
CA LEU A 80 0.90 -1.38 -10.25
C LEU A 80 0.17 -2.17 -9.15
N ILE A 81 -1.12 -1.94 -8.99
CA ILE A 81 -1.95 -2.59 -7.98
C ILE A 81 -2.14 -4.07 -8.33
N ALA A 82 -1.88 -4.96 -7.37
CA ALA A 82 -2.16 -6.38 -7.54
C ALA A 82 -3.68 -6.60 -7.53
N GLY A 83 -4.19 -7.44 -8.44
CA GLY A 83 -5.58 -7.90 -8.36
C GLY A 83 -5.75 -8.88 -7.20
N ASP A 84 -6.92 -8.88 -6.57
CA ASP A 84 -7.33 -10.01 -5.73
C ASP A 84 -7.44 -11.25 -6.63
N ALA A 85 -6.69 -12.31 -6.33
CA ALA A 85 -6.78 -13.61 -7.01
C ALA A 85 -8.02 -14.38 -6.54
#